data_AF-A0A7L5AN70-F1
#
_entry.id   AF-A0A7L5AN70-F1
#
_cell.length_a   1.000
_cell.length_b   1.000
_cell.length_c   1.000
_cell.angle_alpha   90.00
_cell.angle_beta   90.00
_cell.angle_gamma   90.00
#
_symmetry.space_group_name_H-M   'P 1'
#
loop_
_entity.id
_entity.type
_entity.pdbx_description
1 polymer ?
#
loop_
_entity_poly.entity_id
_entity_poly.type
_entity_poly.pdbx_seq_one_letter_code
_entity_poly.pdbx_strand_id
1 'polypeptide(L)' 'MLDSPLYDGVAELVRALSAAGTPLALATSKHEGLAREILDHAGLLDCFAVVSGAGSGDVGGARTRSLRPRCSAWLQPEPT' A
#
# COMPACT_ATOMS: atom_id res chain seq x y z
N MET A 1 -17.24 9.28 -7.21
CA MET A 1 -16.28 10.31 -7.66
C MET A 1 -14.95 9.95 -7.01
N LEU A 2 -14.10 9.22 -7.74
CA LEU A 2 -12.78 8.74 -7.28
C LEU A 2 -11.67 9.65 -7.83
N ASP A 3 -11.95 10.94 -8.03
CA ASP A 3 -11.02 11.93 -8.56
C ASP A 3 -9.97 12.30 -7.50
N SER A 4 -9.01 11.40 -7.31
CA SER A 4 -7.81 11.62 -6.52
C SER A 4 -6.62 11.55 -7.47
N PRO A 5 -6.33 12.63 -8.22
CA PRO A 5 -5.22 12.63 -9.17
C PRO A 5 -3.92 12.29 -8.45
N LEU A 6 -3.11 11.43 -9.07
CA LEU A 6 -1.78 11.15 -8.59
C LEU A 6 -0.92 12.40 -8.73
N TYR A 7 0.03 12.58 -7.81
CA TYR A 7 1.08 13.57 -8.00
C TYR A 7 1.98 13.16 -9.18
N ASP A 8 2.42 14.16 -9.95
CA ASP A 8 3.31 13.95 -11.10
C ASP A 8 4.55 13.15 -10.69
N GLY A 9 4.89 12.11 -11.45
CA GLY A 9 6.05 11.25 -11.22
C GLY A 9 5.86 10.14 -10.18
N VAL A 10 4.76 10.13 -9.41
CA VAL A 10 4.53 9.08 -8.40
C VAL A 10 4.22 7.73 -9.04
N ALA A 11 3.45 7.72 -10.14
CA ALA A 11 3.12 6.49 -10.84
C ALA A 11 4.38 5.80 -11.39
N GLU A 12 5.27 6.59 -11.99
CA GLU A 12 6.55 6.15 -12.54
C GLU A 12 7.47 5.63 -11.43
N LEU A 13 7.57 6.34 -10.32
CA LEU A 13 8.36 5.92 -9.16
C LEU A 13 7.87 4.58 -8.58
N VAL A 14 6.56 4.46 -8.35
CA VAL A 14 5.95 3.24 -7.80
C VAL A 14 6.18 2.05 -8.72
N ARG A 15 6.01 2.25 -10.04
CA ARG A 15 6.27 1.21 -11.05
C ARG A 15 7.75 0.85 -11.13
N ALA A 16 8.66 1.81 -11.06
CA ALA A 16 10.10 1.56 -11.06
C ALA A 16 10.53 0.75 -9.83
N LEU A 17 10.01 1.08 -8.64
CA LEU A 17 10.28 0.33 -7.41
C LEU A 17 9.71 -1.09 -7.48
N SER A 18 8.49 -1.25 -7.99
CA SER A 18 7.87 -2.55 -8.22
C SER A 18 8.67 -3.40 -9.22
N ALA A 19 9.11 -2.81 -10.35
CA ALA A 19 9.95 -3.47 -11.34
C ALA A 19 11.35 -3.83 -10.82
N ALA A 20 11.89 -3.05 -9.88
CA ALA A 20 13.13 -3.36 -9.17
C ALA A 20 12.96 -4.47 -8.10
N GLY A 21 11.77 -5.04 -7.95
CA GLY A 21 11.48 -6.07 -6.95
C GLY A 21 11.39 -5.53 -5.51
N THR A 22 11.28 -4.22 -5.34
CA THR A 22 11.13 -3.63 -4.00
C THR A 22 9.67 -3.72 -3.56
N PRO A 23 9.36 -4.41 -2.45
CA PRO A 23 7.99 -4.53 -1.97
C PRO A 23 7.46 -3.20 -1.44
N LEU A 24 6.29 -2.78 -1.92
CA LEU A 24 5.62 -1.56 -1.49
C LEU A 24 4.40 -1.88 -0.63
N ALA A 25 4.15 -1.03 0.38
CA ALA A 25 2.96 -1.10 1.23
C ALA A 25 2.33 0.29 1.38
N LEU A 26 1.00 0.36 1.23
CA LEU A 26 0.21 1.56 1.53
C LEU A 26 -0.32 1.48 2.96
N ALA A 27 -0.04 2.50 3.76
CA ALA A 27 -0.57 2.68 5.10
C ALA A 27 -1.31 4.00 5.21
N THR A 28 -2.62 3.97 5.41
CA THR A 28 -3.45 5.17 5.44
C THR A 28 -4.39 5.18 6.64
N SER A 29 -4.74 6.36 7.15
CA SER A 29 -5.83 6.55 8.12
C SER A 29 -7.20 6.59 7.46
N LYS A 30 -7.27 6.56 6.12
CA LYS A 30 -8.52 6.47 5.35
C LYS A 30 -9.05 5.04 5.33
N HIS A 31 -10.32 4.89 4.95
CA HIS A 31 -10.94 3.57 4.79
C HIS A 31 -10.16 2.72 3.79
N GLU A 32 -9.88 1.48 4.17
CA GLU A 32 -9.08 0.56 3.37
C GLU A 32 -9.75 0.24 2.03
N GLY A 33 -11.08 0.07 2.01
CA GLY A 33 -11.85 -0.16 0.78
C GLY A 33 -11.67 0.98 -0.23
N LEU A 34 -11.84 2.22 0.23
CA LEU A 34 -11.64 3.40 -0.61
C LEU A 34 -10.18 3.51 -1.10
N ALA A 35 -9.21 3.17 -0.27
CA ALA A 35 -7.80 3.19 -0.65
C ALA A 35 -7.50 2.17 -1.76
N ARG A 36 -8.11 0.98 -1.71
CA ARG A 36 -7.99 -0.02 -2.79
C ARG A 36 -8.66 0.46 -4.07
N GLU A 37 -9.87 1.01 -4.00
CA GLU A 37 -10.57 1.54 -5.17
C GLU A 37 -9.80 2.67 -5.86
N ILE A 38 -9.19 3.57 -5.08
CA ILE A 38 -8.35 4.66 -5.63
C ILE A 38 -7.10 4.08 -6.31
N LEU A 39 -6.42 3.12 -5.69
CA LEU A 39 -5.24 2.48 -6.27
C LEU A 39 -5.55 1.65 -7.52
N ASP A 40 -6.69 0.97 -7.53
CA ASP A 40 -7.18 0.18 -8.66
C ASP A 40 -7.52 1.09 -9.84
N HIS A 41 -8.26 2.17 -9.58
CA HIS A 41 -8.55 3.20 -10.59
C HIS A 41 -7.28 3.84 -11.15
N ALA A 42 -6.24 4.00 -10.32
CA ALA A 42 -4.93 4.49 -10.72
C ALA A 42 -4.05 3.44 -11.44
N GLY A 43 -4.47 2.17 -11.52
CA GLY A 43 -3.69 1.08 -12.11
C GLY A 43 -2.37 0.81 -11.38
N LEU A 44 -2.37 1.00 -10.05
CA LEU A 44 -1.21 0.82 -9.17
C LEU A 44 -1.43 -0.23 -8.09
N LEU A 45 -2.64 -0.78 -7.95
CA LEU A 45 -2.96 -1.72 -6.88
C LEU A 45 -2.01 -2.93 -6.85
N ASP A 46 -1.66 -3.47 -8.02
CA ASP A 46 -0.76 -4.62 -8.17
C ASP A 46 0.70 -4.29 -7.79
N CYS A 47 1.08 -3.01 -7.74
CA CYS A 47 2.41 -2.60 -7.29
C CYS A 47 2.55 -2.66 -5.76
N PHE A 48 1.45 -2.74 -5.02
CA PHE A 48 1.44 -2.77 -3.55
C PHE A 48 1.16 -4.17 -3.02
N ALA A 49 2.13 -4.75 -2.31
CA ALA A 49 1.97 -6.06 -1.66
C ALA A 49 1.00 -6.02 -0.46
N VAL A 50 0.84 -4.84 0.15
CA VAL A 50 -0.05 -4.62 1.29
C VAL A 50 -0.74 -3.26 1.14
N VAL A 51 -2.05 -3.24 1.29
CA VAL A 51 -2.82 -2.01 1.51
C VAL A 51 -3.47 -2.15 2.88
N SER A 52 -3.14 -1.25 3.79
CA SER A 52 -3.74 -1.18 5.12
C SER A 52 -4.34 0.18 5.38
N GLY A 53 -5.63 0.18 5.70
CA GLY A 53 -6.40 1.35 6.08
C GLY A 53 -7.17 1.14 7.37
N ALA A 54 -8.04 2.08 7.72
CA ALA A 54 -9.05 1.86 8.74
C ALA A 54 -10.11 0.86 8.21
N GLY A 55 -10.41 -0.19 8.96
CA GLY A 55 -11.57 -1.06 8.70
C GLY A 55 -12.89 -0.36 9.03
N SER A 56 -14.03 -0.83 8.50
CA SER A 56 -15.36 -0.24 8.75
C SER A 56 -15.82 -0.23 10.22
N GLY A 57 -15.02 -0.74 11.16
CA GLY A 57 -15.25 -0.66 12.61
C GLY A 57 -14.06 -0.10 13.42
N ASP A 58 -13.01 0.40 12.76
CA ASP A 58 -11.81 0.87 13.43
C ASP A 58 -11.92 2.34 13.83
N VAL A 59 -12.11 2.58 15.13
CA VAL A 59 -11.91 3.90 15.75
C VAL A 59 -10.41 4.18 15.80
N GLY A 60 -9.86 4.73 14.72
CA GLY A 60 -8.64 5.56 14.72
C GLY A 60 -7.35 4.98 15.36
N GLY A 61 -7.17 3.67 15.46
CA GLY A 61 -6.09 3.08 16.28
C GLY A 61 -5.18 2.03 15.63
N ALA A 62 -5.54 1.43 14.50
CA ALA A 62 -4.84 0.23 13.98
C ALA A 62 -3.67 0.48 13.00
N ARG A 63 -3.23 1.74 12.82
CA ARG A 63 -2.24 2.17 11.81
C ARG A 63 -0.91 1.38 11.80
N THR A 64 -0.47 0.90 12.97
CA THR A 64 0.86 0.28 13.15
C THR A 64 0.82 -1.25 13.21
N ARG A 65 -0.35 -1.88 13.34
CA ARG A 65 -0.42 -3.32 13.69
C ARG A 65 -0.36 -4.27 12.48
N SER A 66 -0.85 -3.86 11.31
CA SER A 66 -0.92 -4.71 10.11
C SER A 66 0.40 -4.79 9.31
N LEU A 67 1.18 -3.70 9.28
CA LEU A 67 2.44 -3.64 8.55
C LEU A 67 3.56 -4.40 9.26
N ARG A 68 3.57 -4.38 10.60
CA ARG A 68 4.68 -4.87 11.41
C ARG A 68 5.00 -6.36 11.25
N PRO A 69 4.03 -7.29 11.21
CA PRO A 69 4.31 -8.71 11.05
C PRO A 69 4.72 -9.09 9.61
N ARG A 70 4.21 -8.37 8.60
CA ARG A 70 4.51 -8.67 7.19
C ARG A 70 5.82 -8.04 6.78
N CYS A 71 6.12 -6.79 7.14
CA CYS A 71 7.40 -6.12 6.85
C CYS A 71 8.60 -6.90 7.40
N SER A 72 8.50 -7.51 8.60
CA SER A 72 9.55 -8.37 9.16
C SER A 72 9.81 -9.65 8.36
N ALA A 73 8.83 -10.13 7.57
CA ALA A 73 9.00 -11.28 6.68
C ALA A 73 9.79 -10.92 5.41
N TRP A 74 9.67 -9.69 4.90
CA TRP A 74 10.47 -9.19 3.77
C TRP A 74 11.89 -8.77 4.16
N LEU A 75 12.14 -8.57 5.45
CA LEU A 75 13.45 -8.21 6.02
C LEU A 75 14.32 -9.42 6.38
N GLN A 76 13.83 -10.65 6.20
CA GLN A 76 14.68 -11.84 6.34
C GLN A 76 15.43 -12.07 5.02
N PRO A 77 16.77 -12.11 5.00
CA PRO A 77 17.49 -12.60 3.83
C PRO A 77 17.13 -14.09 3.64
N GLU A 78 16.81 -14.48 2.41
CA GLU A 78 16.59 -15.87 2.00
C GLU A 78 17.74 -16.74 2.53
N PRO A 79 17.47 -17.86 3.25
CA PRO A 79 18.54 -18.73 3.72
C PRO A 79 19.21 -19.39 2.51
N THR A 80 20.53 -19.21 2.41
CA THR A 80 21.41 -19.90 1.43
C THR A 80 21.53 -21.38 1.75
#